data_AF-A0AAN6PGX1-F1
#
_entry.id   AF-A0AAN6PGX1-F1
#
_cell.length_a   1.000
_cell.length_b   1.000
_cell.length_c   1.000
_cell.angle_alpha   90.00
_cell.angle_beta   90.00
_cell.angle_gamma   90.00
#
_symmetry.space_group_name_H-M   'P 1'
#
loop_
_entity.id
_entity.type
_entity.pdbx_description
1 polymer ?
#
loop_
_entity_poly.entity_id
_entity_poly.type
_entity_poly.pdbx_seq_one_letter_code
_entity_poly.pdbx_strand_id
1 'polypeptide(L)'
;MADGSSTAREFCGGDDAEDLLDSLARALNAAGIPCVLWGKFLWQTHGVPTLWNALDLVVPDAKLAAASEVISKSKDLGFTLLACPDTTTCFHSEPNQTWEIPSFHLHIEGTEGRKDLEPRHRIPAAVTLFPQSETLWFLPQLDASLANPRANPLPRYLALASDTTALPTFVLDEIDMGRGVFKSDKTAVLVPRAHILTEALMRIMARDHGKDVGLFAGSAVGYMSFYVEKRGKLNIDLLPEPFGKLFRAYTSNDEKERMHMKEVLFRLMRAVGVPVEPEEYL
;
A
#
# COMPACT_ATOMS: atom_id res chain seq x y z
N MET A 1 27.18 30.97 -17.22
CA MET A 1 26.17 30.05 -17.78
C MET A 1 26.52 28.67 -17.27
N ALA A 2 25.87 28.23 -16.20
CA ALA A 2 26.06 26.90 -15.65
C ALA A 2 25.11 25.96 -16.41
N ASP A 3 25.69 24.95 -17.03
CA ASP A 3 25.01 23.84 -17.68
C ASP A 3 24.17 23.09 -16.63
N GLY A 4 22.85 23.22 -16.76
CA GLY A 4 21.84 22.63 -15.88
C GLY A 4 21.37 21.27 -16.38
N SER A 5 22.28 20.39 -16.80
CA SER A 5 21.97 18.99 -17.03
C SER A 5 21.79 18.27 -15.69
N SER A 6 20.59 18.37 -15.11
CA SER A 6 20.14 17.41 -14.10
C SER A 6 20.04 16.04 -14.76
N THR A 7 21.06 15.21 -14.58
CA THR A 7 21.04 13.81 -15.01
C THR A 7 20.18 13.02 -14.02
N ALA A 8 19.09 12.41 -14.50
CA ALA A 8 18.30 11.48 -13.71
C ALA A 8 19.21 10.38 -13.13
N ARG A 9 18.96 10.00 -11.87
CA ARG A 9 19.75 8.99 -11.17
C ARG A 9 19.23 7.58 -11.52
N GLU A 10 20.14 6.62 -11.61
CA GLU A 10 19.79 5.19 -11.73
C GLU A 10 19.10 4.69 -10.45
N PHE A 11 18.05 3.90 -10.61
CA PHE A 11 17.26 3.38 -9.49
C PHE A 11 17.88 2.09 -8.93
N CYS A 12 18.41 2.14 -7.70
CA CYS A 12 19.22 1.07 -7.10
C CYS A 12 18.53 0.33 -5.94
N GLY A 13 17.26 0.60 -5.64
CA GLY A 13 16.49 -0.15 -4.65
C GLY A 13 15.69 0.73 -3.71
N GLY A 14 15.49 0.27 -2.47
CA GLY A 14 14.46 0.89 -1.64
C GLY A 14 14.81 2.21 -0.97
N ASP A 15 16.08 2.63 -0.91
CA ASP A 15 16.39 4.02 -0.49
C ASP A 15 15.97 5.00 -1.57
N ASP A 16 16.21 4.65 -2.83
CA ASP A 16 15.74 5.40 -3.99
C ASP A 16 14.21 5.37 -4.10
N ALA A 17 13.55 4.30 -3.62
CA ALA A 17 12.10 4.25 -3.49
C ALA A 17 11.56 5.26 -2.46
N GLU A 18 12.20 5.39 -1.30
CA GLU A 18 11.83 6.39 -0.28
C GLU A 18 11.97 7.81 -0.83
N ASP A 19 13.09 8.10 -1.51
CA ASP A 19 13.34 9.41 -2.13
C ASP A 19 12.34 9.74 -3.24
N LEU A 20 12.01 8.75 -4.09
CA LEU A 20 11.00 8.90 -5.13
C LEU A 20 9.61 9.11 -4.54
N LEU A 21 9.20 8.32 -3.54
CA LEU A 21 7.92 8.48 -2.84
C LEU A 21 7.80 9.85 -2.18
N ASP A 22 8.88 10.34 -1.54
CA ASP A 22 8.89 11.67 -0.94
C ASP A 22 8.73 12.77 -2.00
N SER A 23 9.44 12.64 -3.12
CA SER A 23 9.36 13.60 -4.23
C SER A 23 7.97 13.61 -4.87
N LEU A 24 7.36 12.44 -5.09
CA LEU A 24 5.99 12.30 -5.58
C LEU A 24 4.98 12.92 -4.61
N ALA A 25 5.09 12.60 -3.32
CA ALA A 25 4.20 13.14 -2.31
C ALA A 25 4.29 14.68 -2.24
N ARG A 26 5.50 15.25 -2.33
CA ARG A 26 5.69 16.71 -2.40
C ARG A 26 5.07 17.33 -3.64
N ALA A 27 5.25 16.71 -4.81
CA ALA A 27 4.69 17.20 -6.06
C ALA A 27 3.16 17.23 -6.02
N LEU A 28 2.53 16.15 -5.52
CA LEU A 28 1.08 16.06 -5.34
C LEU A 28 0.59 17.07 -4.29
N ASN A 29 1.27 17.17 -3.16
CA ASN A 29 0.95 18.11 -2.09
C ASN A 29 1.03 19.57 -2.56
N ALA A 30 2.02 19.93 -3.38
CA ALA A 30 2.13 21.26 -3.98
C ALA A 30 0.97 21.59 -4.92
N ALA A 31 0.37 20.58 -5.55
CA ALA A 31 -0.87 20.69 -6.33
C ALA A 31 -2.16 20.62 -5.47
N GLY A 32 -2.04 20.57 -4.15
CA GLY A 32 -3.17 20.43 -3.23
C GLY A 32 -3.84 19.06 -3.28
N ILE A 33 -3.12 18.03 -3.71
CA ILE A 33 -3.61 16.65 -3.82
C ILE A 33 -2.98 15.85 -2.67
N PRO A 34 -3.76 15.46 -1.65
CA PRO A 34 -3.25 14.56 -0.62
C PRO A 34 -3.04 13.16 -1.21
N CYS A 35 -2.02 12.47 -0.73
CA CYS A 35 -1.78 11.07 -1.08
C CYS A 35 -1.33 10.26 0.13
N VAL A 36 -1.63 8.98 0.11
CA VAL A 36 -1.27 8.02 1.17
C VAL A 36 -0.58 6.81 0.55
N LEU A 37 0.53 6.37 1.13
CA LEU A 37 1.24 5.17 0.68
C LEU A 37 0.36 3.93 0.79
N TRP A 38 0.47 3.03 -0.19
CA TRP A 38 -0.28 1.78 -0.27
C TRP A 38 0.60 0.59 -0.69
N GLY A 39 -0.04 -0.57 -0.81
CA GLY A 39 0.56 -1.75 -1.40
C GLY A 39 1.72 -2.35 -0.64
N LYS A 40 2.58 -3.09 -1.34
CA LYS A 40 3.64 -3.88 -0.72
C LYS A 40 4.73 -3.02 -0.09
N PHE A 41 4.99 -1.83 -0.64
CA PHE A 41 5.94 -0.90 -0.03
C PHE A 41 5.43 -0.40 1.33
N LEU A 42 4.12 -0.12 1.47
CA LEU A 42 3.51 0.16 2.78
C LEU A 42 3.72 -1.00 3.77
N TRP A 43 3.60 -2.25 3.32
CA TRP A 43 3.80 -3.40 4.20
C TRP A 43 5.25 -3.49 4.68
N GLN A 44 6.22 -3.21 3.81
CA GLN A 44 7.62 -3.08 4.22
C GLN A 44 7.80 -1.97 5.25
N THR A 45 7.12 -0.83 5.08
CA THR A 45 7.14 0.27 6.06
C THR A 45 6.58 -0.14 7.43
N HIS A 46 5.64 -1.09 7.47
CA HIS A 46 5.14 -1.72 8.71
C HIS A 46 6.00 -2.89 9.22
N GLY A 47 7.14 -3.17 8.58
CA GLY A 47 8.10 -4.20 9.00
C GLY A 47 7.83 -5.60 8.41
N VAL A 48 6.95 -5.72 7.42
CA VAL A 48 6.69 -7.00 6.74
C VAL A 48 7.73 -7.24 5.63
N PRO A 49 8.49 -8.35 5.63
CA PRO A 49 9.54 -8.62 4.65
C PRO A 49 8.92 -9.14 3.34
N THR A 50 8.46 -8.22 2.48
CA THR A 50 7.90 -8.56 1.16
C THR A 50 8.74 -7.98 0.03
N LEU A 51 8.66 -8.57 -1.17
CA LEU A 51 9.17 -7.93 -2.38
C LEU A 51 8.10 -6.98 -2.92
N TRP A 52 8.52 -5.78 -3.32
CA TRP A 52 7.65 -4.82 -3.99
C TRP A 52 8.09 -4.67 -5.45
N ASN A 53 7.10 -4.43 -6.29
CA ASN A 53 7.21 -4.24 -7.73
C ASN A 53 6.46 -2.98 -8.18
N ALA A 54 5.94 -2.21 -7.22
CA ALA A 54 5.29 -0.95 -7.45
C ALA A 54 5.41 -0.06 -6.18
N LEU A 55 5.34 1.25 -6.41
CA LEU A 55 5.22 2.30 -5.41
C LEU A 55 3.80 2.84 -5.53
N ASP A 56 2.92 2.31 -4.69
CA ASP A 56 1.49 2.51 -4.79
C ASP A 56 1.05 3.69 -3.91
N LEU A 57 0.25 4.60 -4.48
CA LEU A 57 -0.32 5.74 -3.76
C LEU A 57 -1.85 5.75 -3.88
N VAL A 58 -2.54 5.94 -2.77
CA VAL A 58 -3.98 6.26 -2.75
C VAL A 58 -4.16 7.77 -2.87
N VAL A 59 -5.08 8.19 -3.74
CA VAL A 59 -5.50 9.59 -3.90
C VAL A 59 -7.03 9.69 -3.84
N PRO A 60 -7.59 10.87 -3.49
CA PRO A 60 -9.03 11.08 -3.57
C PRO A 60 -9.52 10.87 -5.01
N ASP A 61 -10.64 10.16 -5.18
CA ASP A 61 -11.24 9.85 -6.48
C ASP A 61 -11.38 11.07 -7.39
N ALA A 62 -11.91 12.16 -6.85
CA ALA A 62 -12.10 13.42 -7.56
C ALA A 62 -10.80 14.11 -8.01
N LYS A 63 -9.64 13.65 -7.51
CA LYS A 63 -8.32 14.18 -7.83
C LYS A 63 -7.47 13.22 -8.64
N LEU A 64 -7.96 12.02 -8.96
CA LEU A 64 -7.20 10.98 -9.65
C LEU A 64 -6.61 11.47 -10.98
N ALA A 65 -7.43 12.08 -11.84
CA ALA A 65 -6.96 12.62 -13.13
C ALA A 65 -5.88 13.72 -12.96
N ALA A 66 -6.09 14.62 -11.99
CA ALA A 66 -5.12 15.68 -11.69
C ALA A 66 -3.81 15.10 -11.12
N ALA A 67 -3.89 14.06 -10.30
CA ALA A 67 -2.74 13.36 -9.74
C ALA A 67 -1.92 12.68 -10.84
N SER A 68 -2.59 11.96 -11.76
CA SER A 68 -1.95 11.36 -12.94
C SER A 68 -1.23 12.41 -13.79
N GLU A 69 -1.84 13.58 -14.01
CA GLU A 69 -1.23 14.67 -14.77
C GLU A 69 0.01 15.23 -14.07
N VAL A 70 -0.08 15.51 -12.76
CA VAL A 70 1.04 16.02 -11.95
C VAL A 70 2.23 15.07 -12.02
N ILE A 71 2.01 13.77 -11.78
CA ILE A 71 3.09 12.78 -11.80
C ILE A 71 3.70 12.67 -13.20
N SER A 72 2.86 12.61 -14.24
CA SER A 72 3.33 12.48 -15.64
C SER A 72 4.17 13.67 -16.11
N LYS A 73 3.94 14.87 -15.56
CA LYS A 73 4.64 16.11 -15.94
C LYS A 73 5.77 16.49 -14.99
N SER A 74 5.92 15.79 -13.86
CA SER A 74 6.94 16.12 -12.87
C SER A 74 8.33 15.79 -13.39
N LYS A 75 9.19 16.82 -13.48
CA LYS A 75 10.58 16.68 -13.94
C LYS A 75 11.58 16.61 -12.80
N ASP A 76 11.19 17.07 -11.62
CA ASP A 76 12.07 17.23 -10.46
C ASP A 76 11.95 16.06 -9.47
N LEU A 77 11.66 14.86 -9.98
CA LEU A 77 11.51 13.64 -9.14
C LEU A 77 12.85 12.95 -8.84
N GLY A 78 13.94 13.36 -9.49
CA GLY A 78 15.25 12.69 -9.41
C GLY A 78 15.35 11.38 -10.22
N PHE A 79 14.21 10.87 -10.70
CA PHE A 79 14.09 9.64 -11.49
C PHE A 79 13.21 9.87 -12.71
N THR A 80 13.47 9.12 -13.79
CA THR A 80 12.64 9.15 -14.99
C THR A 80 11.47 8.20 -14.85
N LEU A 81 10.26 8.70 -15.10
CA LEU A 81 9.05 7.89 -15.22
C LEU A 81 8.63 7.79 -16.70
N LEU A 82 8.37 6.58 -17.14
CA LEU A 82 8.01 6.26 -18.53
C LEU A 82 6.54 5.87 -18.61
N ALA A 83 5.85 6.35 -19.65
CA ALA A 83 4.50 5.91 -19.95
C ALA A 83 4.48 4.40 -20.19
N CYS A 84 3.37 3.74 -19.82
CA CYS A 84 3.15 2.33 -20.12
C CYS A 84 3.23 2.10 -21.64
N PRO A 85 4.14 1.24 -22.12
CA PRO A 85 4.30 1.00 -23.55
C PRO A 85 3.14 0.19 -24.14
N ASP A 86 2.53 -0.69 -23.34
CA ASP A 86 1.38 -1.50 -23.74
C ASP A 86 0.51 -1.83 -22.52
N THR A 87 -0.68 -1.23 -22.44
CA THR A 87 -1.63 -1.44 -21.33
C THR A 87 -2.35 -2.79 -21.42
N THR A 88 -2.23 -3.53 -22.52
CA THR A 88 -2.90 -4.83 -22.69
C THR A 88 -2.05 -6.00 -22.22
N THR A 89 -0.72 -5.83 -22.21
CA THR A 89 0.24 -6.86 -21.78
C THR A 89 1.12 -6.42 -20.61
N CYS A 90 0.95 -5.19 -20.12
CA CYS A 90 1.66 -4.73 -18.96
C CYS A 90 1.16 -5.48 -17.73
N PHE A 91 2.08 -6.07 -16.98
CA PHE A 91 1.80 -6.72 -15.70
C PHE A 91 0.83 -5.87 -14.86
N HIS A 92 1.14 -4.59 -14.62
CA HIS A 92 0.35 -3.65 -13.81
C HIS A 92 -1.03 -3.28 -14.38
N SER A 93 -1.42 -3.82 -15.54
CA SER A 93 -2.73 -3.61 -16.18
C SER A 93 -3.52 -4.92 -16.36
N GLU A 94 -2.91 -6.07 -16.06
CA GLU A 94 -3.54 -7.37 -16.32
C GLU A 94 -4.69 -7.67 -15.33
N PRO A 95 -5.87 -8.10 -15.81
CA PRO A 95 -7.01 -8.41 -14.93
C PRO A 95 -6.83 -9.60 -13.99
N ASN A 96 -5.90 -10.51 -14.31
CA ASN A 96 -5.64 -11.74 -13.55
C ASN A 96 -4.55 -11.56 -12.48
N GLN A 97 -4.34 -10.33 -12.02
CA GLN A 97 -3.39 -10.09 -10.94
C GLN A 97 -3.95 -10.50 -9.59
N THR A 98 -3.06 -10.95 -8.70
CA THR A 98 -3.35 -11.19 -7.28
C THR A 98 -3.49 -9.89 -6.47
N TRP A 99 -3.49 -8.73 -7.13
CA TRP A 99 -3.57 -7.42 -6.52
C TRP A 99 -4.61 -6.55 -7.22
N GLU A 100 -5.06 -5.50 -6.53
CA GLU A 100 -5.96 -4.51 -7.11
C GLU A 100 -5.30 -3.87 -8.34
N ILE A 101 -6.09 -3.66 -9.40
CA ILE A 101 -5.60 -3.02 -10.62
C ILE A 101 -5.56 -1.51 -10.39
N PRO A 102 -4.40 -0.86 -10.53
CA PRO A 102 -4.31 0.59 -10.36
C PRO A 102 -5.07 1.30 -11.48
N SER A 103 -5.66 2.46 -11.17
CA SER A 103 -6.33 3.27 -12.19
C SER A 103 -5.35 4.03 -13.09
N PHE A 104 -4.09 4.13 -12.67
CA PHE A 104 -3.02 4.76 -13.42
C PHE A 104 -1.66 4.20 -12.99
N HIS A 105 -0.71 4.09 -13.92
CA HIS A 105 0.67 3.76 -13.59
C HIS A 105 1.67 4.35 -14.60
N LEU A 106 2.91 4.55 -14.14
CA LEU A 106 4.10 4.84 -14.97
C LEU A 106 5.24 3.92 -14.54
N HIS A 107 6.08 3.49 -15.47
CA HIS A 107 7.24 2.66 -15.18
C HIS A 107 8.43 3.50 -14.70
N ILE A 108 9.20 2.97 -13.77
CA ILE A 108 10.44 3.59 -13.31
C ILE A 108 11.56 3.13 -14.26
N GLU A 109 12.20 4.08 -14.93
CA GLU A 109 13.32 3.79 -15.84
C GLU A 109 14.45 3.05 -15.10
N GLY A 110 15.09 2.08 -15.77
CA GLY A 110 16.19 1.30 -15.20
C GLY A 110 15.76 0.11 -14.33
N THR A 111 14.46 -0.06 -14.06
CA THR A 111 13.95 -1.17 -13.23
C THR A 111 13.48 -2.39 -14.02
N GLU A 112 13.75 -2.43 -15.33
CA GLU A 112 13.30 -3.47 -16.28
C GLU A 112 13.89 -4.88 -16.01
N GLY A 113 14.64 -5.06 -14.92
CA GLY A 113 15.30 -6.31 -14.56
C GLY A 113 16.47 -6.63 -15.49
N ARG A 114 17.17 -7.74 -15.22
CA ARG A 114 18.30 -8.13 -16.09
C ARG A 114 17.80 -8.57 -17.47
N LYS A 115 18.46 -8.05 -18.51
CA LYS A 115 18.13 -8.32 -19.92
C LYS A 115 18.37 -9.77 -20.37
N ASP A 116 18.89 -10.64 -19.51
CA ASP A 116 19.12 -12.07 -19.76
C ASP A 116 18.00 -12.98 -19.21
N LEU A 117 17.09 -12.47 -18.38
CA LEU A 117 15.98 -13.26 -17.84
C LEU A 117 14.77 -13.29 -18.80
N GLU A 118 14.03 -14.40 -18.81
CA GLU A 118 12.76 -14.52 -19.55
C GLU A 118 11.81 -13.34 -19.25
N PRO A 119 11.09 -12.78 -20.25
CA PRO A 119 10.27 -11.57 -20.09
C PRO A 119 9.28 -11.61 -18.93
N ARG A 120 8.68 -12.78 -18.65
CA ARG A 120 7.75 -12.98 -17.52
C ARG A 120 8.36 -12.80 -16.13
N HIS A 121 9.69 -12.82 -16.01
CA HIS A 121 10.40 -12.59 -14.75
C HIS A 121 10.93 -11.16 -14.62
N ARG A 122 10.66 -10.30 -15.61
CA ARG A 122 10.98 -8.87 -15.59
C ARG A 122 9.71 -8.10 -15.29
N ILE A 123 9.45 -7.85 -14.02
CA ILE A 123 8.36 -6.96 -13.63
C ILE A 123 9.00 -5.60 -13.35
N PRO A 124 8.97 -4.65 -14.31
CA PRO A 124 9.50 -3.31 -14.06
C PRO A 124 8.75 -2.68 -12.91
N ALA A 125 9.49 -2.02 -12.03
CA ALA A 125 8.88 -1.26 -10.96
C ALA A 125 8.05 -0.12 -11.57
N ALA A 126 6.90 0.15 -10.97
CA ALA A 126 6.02 1.23 -11.41
C ALA A 126 5.65 2.15 -10.25
N VAL A 127 5.29 3.38 -10.56
CA VAL A 127 4.50 4.24 -9.67
C VAL A 127 3.05 4.05 -10.06
N THR A 128 2.18 3.78 -9.10
CA THR A 128 0.76 3.53 -9.39
C THR A 128 -0.14 4.41 -8.53
N LEU A 129 -1.35 4.68 -9.05
CA LEU A 129 -2.40 5.40 -8.33
C LEU A 129 -3.65 4.55 -8.17
N PHE A 130 -4.14 4.51 -6.93
CA PHE A 130 -5.40 3.90 -6.56
C PHE A 130 -6.40 4.97 -6.10
N PRO A 131 -7.67 4.86 -6.51
CA PRO A 131 -8.72 5.68 -5.94
C PRO A 131 -8.98 5.28 -4.48
N GLN A 132 -9.30 6.26 -3.65
CA GLN A 132 -9.64 6.03 -2.25
C GLN A 132 -10.85 5.11 -2.10
N SER A 133 -11.85 5.25 -2.96
CA SER A 133 -13.06 4.41 -2.94
C SER A 133 -12.81 2.92 -3.14
N GLU A 134 -11.66 2.52 -3.70
CA GLU A 134 -11.32 1.11 -3.90
C GLU A 134 -10.38 0.55 -2.83
N THR A 135 -9.79 1.41 -1.99
CA THR A 135 -8.73 0.99 -1.03
C THR A 135 -9.10 1.31 0.42
N LEU A 136 -9.51 2.55 0.66
CA LEU A 136 -9.69 3.14 1.99
C LEU A 136 -11.08 3.80 2.13
N TRP A 137 -12.11 3.20 1.51
CA TRP A 137 -13.47 3.75 1.41
C TRP A 137 -14.21 3.91 2.74
N PHE A 138 -13.73 3.25 3.79
CA PHE A 138 -14.29 3.33 5.14
C PHE A 138 -13.72 4.51 5.94
N LEU A 139 -12.71 5.22 5.42
CA LEU A 139 -12.15 6.42 6.03
C LEU A 139 -12.84 7.67 5.51
N PRO A 140 -12.79 8.80 6.26
CA PRO A 140 -13.14 10.10 5.73
C PRO A 140 -12.36 10.41 4.44
N GLN A 141 -12.98 11.19 3.56
CA GLN A 141 -12.34 11.59 2.30
C GLN A 141 -11.00 12.28 2.56
N LEU A 142 -9.97 11.88 1.80
CA LEU A 142 -8.69 12.56 1.80
C LEU A 142 -8.90 13.97 1.23
N ASP A 143 -8.63 15.00 2.02
CA ASP A 143 -8.86 16.39 1.62
C ASP A 143 -7.57 17.23 1.67
N ALA A 144 -7.67 18.48 1.20
CA ALA A 144 -6.53 19.37 1.08
C ALA A 144 -5.82 19.69 2.41
N SER A 145 -6.45 19.46 3.57
CA SER A 145 -5.79 19.63 4.87
C SER A 145 -4.63 18.64 5.06
N LEU A 146 -4.70 17.48 4.39
CA LEU A 146 -3.66 16.45 4.41
C LEU A 146 -2.53 16.71 3.40
N ALA A 147 -2.70 17.68 2.49
CA ALA A 147 -1.67 18.06 1.52
C ALA A 147 -0.50 18.86 2.14
N ASN A 148 -0.54 19.14 3.44
CA ASN A 148 0.59 19.66 4.20
C ASN A 148 0.73 18.93 5.54
N PRO A 149 1.19 17.67 5.52
CA PRO A 149 1.09 16.77 6.68
C PRO A 149 1.99 17.15 7.86
N ARG A 150 2.88 18.14 7.68
CA ARG A 150 3.76 18.65 8.75
C ARG A 150 3.24 19.92 9.42
N ALA A 151 2.42 20.70 8.72
CA ALA A 151 1.88 21.94 9.26
C ALA A 151 0.60 21.71 10.07
N ASN A 152 -0.13 20.62 9.79
CA ASN A 152 -1.42 20.32 10.39
C ASN A 152 -1.35 19.05 11.26
N PRO A 153 -2.09 19.00 12.39
CA PRO A 153 -2.27 17.77 13.13
C PRO A 153 -2.88 16.70 12.24
N LEU A 154 -2.24 15.52 12.19
CA LEU A 154 -2.74 14.40 11.41
C LEU A 154 -3.90 13.72 12.13
N PRO A 155 -4.90 13.22 11.39
CA PRO A 155 -5.94 12.40 11.97
C PRO A 155 -5.36 11.11 12.54
N ARG A 156 -6.00 10.55 13.57
CA ARG A 156 -5.49 9.38 14.30
C ARG A 156 -5.31 8.13 13.44
N TYR A 157 -5.96 8.05 12.28
CA TYR A 157 -5.85 6.92 11.36
C TYR A 157 -4.61 7.01 10.43
N LEU A 158 -3.91 8.15 10.39
CA LEU A 158 -2.68 8.34 9.62
C LEU A 158 -1.47 8.62 10.52
N ALA A 159 -0.29 8.47 9.93
CA ALA A 159 1.00 8.91 10.45
C ALA A 159 1.91 9.36 9.29
N LEU A 160 2.98 10.09 9.60
CA LEU A 160 4.08 10.27 8.65
C LEU A 160 4.85 8.96 8.50
N ALA A 161 5.38 8.69 7.32
CA ALA A 161 6.24 7.52 7.08
C ALA A 161 7.53 7.54 7.92
N SER A 162 7.88 8.70 8.50
CA SER A 162 8.99 8.89 9.43
C SER A 162 8.60 8.81 10.92
N ASP A 163 7.34 8.49 11.26
CA ASP A 163 6.86 8.42 12.65
C ASP A 163 7.29 7.10 13.33
N THR A 164 8.35 7.18 14.15
CA THR A 164 8.91 6.04 14.91
C THR A 164 8.01 5.53 16.03
N THR A 165 6.95 6.27 16.39
CA THR A 165 5.95 5.82 17.36
C THR A 165 4.86 4.98 16.70
N ALA A 166 4.61 5.22 15.40
CA ALA A 166 3.62 4.49 14.62
C ALA A 166 4.20 3.31 13.85
N LEU A 167 5.49 3.36 13.49
CA LEU A 167 6.17 2.40 12.62
C LEU A 167 7.38 1.77 13.32
N PRO A 168 7.75 0.52 12.96
CA PRO A 168 8.96 -0.09 13.50
C PRO A 168 10.20 0.68 12.99
N THR A 169 11.15 0.92 13.89
CA THR A 169 12.49 1.34 13.50
C THR A 169 13.23 0.14 12.93
N PHE A 170 13.93 0.31 11.81
CA PHE A 170 14.82 -0.73 11.32
C PHE A 170 15.90 -1.05 12.36
N VAL A 171 15.94 -2.29 12.83
CA VAL A 171 17.00 -2.78 13.72
C VAL A 171 17.82 -3.78 12.91
N LEU A 172 19.09 -3.45 12.67
CA LEU A 172 20.04 -4.26 11.87
C LEU A 172 20.17 -5.72 12.36
N ASP A 173 19.80 -5.97 13.61
CA ASP A 173 19.93 -7.29 14.26
C ASP A 173 18.76 -8.24 13.91
N GLU A 174 17.72 -7.76 13.23
CA GLU A 174 16.54 -8.54 12.86
C GLU A 174 16.55 -8.85 11.34
N ILE A 175 17.30 -9.89 10.95
CA ILE A 175 17.61 -10.29 9.56
C ILE A 175 16.36 -10.62 8.69
N ASP A 176 15.16 -10.69 9.28
CA ASP A 176 13.90 -11.02 8.59
C ASP A 176 12.85 -9.89 8.65
N MET A 177 13.30 -8.63 8.64
CA MET A 177 12.42 -7.46 8.73
C MET A 177 12.19 -6.75 7.41
N GLY A 178 10.98 -6.23 7.24
CA GLY A 178 10.72 -5.15 6.30
C GLY A 178 11.51 -3.88 6.66
N ARG A 179 11.43 -2.86 5.80
CA ARG A 179 12.20 -1.63 5.94
C ARG A 179 11.92 -0.83 7.21
N GLY A 180 10.67 -0.80 7.65
CA GLY A 180 10.25 0.06 8.75
C GLY A 180 10.15 1.54 8.34
N VAL A 181 10.32 2.41 9.33
CA VAL A 181 10.26 3.87 9.22
C VAL A 181 11.21 4.42 8.15
N PHE A 182 10.76 5.46 7.44
CA PHE A 182 11.59 6.15 6.45
C PHE A 182 12.79 6.82 7.12
N LYS A 183 13.93 6.81 6.42
CA LYS A 183 15.19 7.36 6.95
C LYS A 183 15.15 8.88 7.14
N SER A 184 14.46 9.57 6.23
CA SER A 184 14.34 11.02 6.26
C SER A 184 13.22 11.47 7.19
N ASP A 185 13.59 12.21 8.24
CA ASP A 185 12.64 12.85 9.16
C ASP A 185 11.85 13.99 8.51
N LYS A 186 12.21 14.40 7.28
CA LYS A 186 11.58 15.47 6.51
C LYS A 186 10.49 14.98 5.57
N THR A 187 10.24 13.67 5.52
CA THR A 187 9.29 13.11 4.54
C THR A 187 7.91 13.76 4.60
N ALA A 188 7.27 13.85 3.43
CA ALA A 188 5.88 14.26 3.23
C ALA A 188 4.94 13.06 2.99
N VAL A 189 5.47 11.83 3.03
CA VAL A 189 4.70 10.61 2.78
C VAL A 189 3.84 10.29 4.00
N LEU A 190 2.54 10.12 3.76
CA LEU A 190 1.58 9.65 4.75
C LEU A 190 1.38 8.14 4.63
N VAL A 191 1.17 7.48 5.76
CA VAL A 191 0.86 6.06 5.83
C VAL A 191 -0.38 5.82 6.70
N PRO A 192 -1.20 4.81 6.38
CA PRO A 192 -2.18 4.30 7.34
C PRO A 192 -1.47 3.67 8.53
N ARG A 193 -2.02 3.87 9.74
CA ARG A 193 -1.54 3.15 10.92
C ARG A 193 -1.82 1.64 10.80
N ALA A 194 -1.10 0.82 11.55
CA ALA A 194 -1.17 -0.64 11.44
C ALA A 194 -2.61 -1.20 11.57
N HIS A 195 -3.42 -0.68 12.49
CA HIS A 195 -4.82 -1.10 12.64
C HIS A 195 -5.68 -0.72 11.44
N ILE A 196 -5.42 0.43 10.81
CA ILE A 196 -6.14 0.87 9.61
C ILE A 196 -5.75 0.03 8.40
N LEU A 197 -4.45 -0.26 8.23
CA LEU A 197 -3.98 -1.18 7.19
C LEU A 197 -4.61 -2.57 7.39
N THR A 198 -4.63 -3.08 8.61
CA THR A 198 -5.21 -4.39 8.92
C THR A 198 -6.71 -4.41 8.62
N GLU A 199 -7.46 -3.38 9.03
CA GLU A 199 -8.88 -3.25 8.71
C GLU A 199 -9.11 -3.19 7.19
N ALA A 200 -8.33 -2.39 6.47
CA ALA A 200 -8.43 -2.28 5.01
C ALA A 200 -8.23 -3.65 4.33
N LEU A 201 -7.20 -4.39 4.71
CA LEU A 201 -6.92 -5.73 4.18
C LEU A 201 -8.05 -6.72 4.51
N MET A 202 -8.63 -6.67 5.71
CA MET A 202 -9.79 -7.50 6.07
C MET A 202 -11.02 -7.13 5.23
N ARG A 203 -11.24 -5.84 4.99
CA ARG A 203 -12.36 -5.36 4.17
C ARG A 203 -12.21 -5.80 2.72
N ILE A 204 -11.01 -5.71 2.14
CA ILE A 204 -10.70 -6.18 0.78
C ILE A 204 -10.87 -7.70 0.70
N MET A 205 -10.35 -8.45 1.68
CA MET A 205 -10.53 -9.91 1.77
C MET A 205 -12.00 -10.32 1.70
N ALA A 206 -12.89 -9.57 2.35
CA ALA A 206 -14.32 -9.84 2.33
C ALA A 206 -15.03 -9.32 1.07
N ARG A 207 -14.72 -8.11 0.60
CA ARG A 207 -15.28 -7.53 -0.64
C ARG A 207 -15.00 -8.41 -1.84
N ASP A 208 -13.77 -8.93 -1.93
CA ASP A 208 -13.28 -9.72 -3.06
C ASP A 208 -13.14 -11.21 -2.72
N HIS A 209 -14.00 -11.70 -1.82
CA HIS A 209 -14.08 -13.12 -1.53
C HIS A 209 -14.30 -13.94 -2.82
N GLY A 210 -13.59 -15.05 -2.95
CA GLY A 210 -13.62 -15.90 -4.15
C GLY A 210 -12.76 -15.40 -5.32
N LYS A 211 -12.10 -14.24 -5.20
CA LYS A 211 -11.17 -13.71 -6.19
C LYS A 211 -9.72 -13.78 -5.68
N ASP A 212 -8.76 -13.74 -6.60
CA ASP A 212 -7.32 -13.75 -6.27
C ASP A 212 -6.91 -12.57 -5.37
N VAL A 213 -7.50 -11.39 -5.59
CA VAL A 213 -7.29 -10.20 -4.75
C VAL A 213 -7.70 -10.45 -3.30
N GLY A 214 -8.87 -11.08 -3.08
CA GLY A 214 -9.35 -11.39 -1.73
C GLY A 214 -8.48 -12.44 -1.04
N LEU A 215 -8.03 -13.47 -1.78
CA LEU A 215 -7.10 -14.48 -1.27
C LEU A 215 -5.75 -13.86 -0.86
N PHE A 216 -5.23 -12.95 -1.69
CA PHE A 216 -3.99 -12.26 -1.41
C PHE A 216 -4.13 -11.31 -0.21
N ALA A 217 -5.24 -10.57 -0.10
CA ALA A 217 -5.55 -9.77 1.08
C ALA A 217 -5.65 -10.61 2.35
N GLY A 218 -6.23 -11.81 2.29
CA GLY A 218 -6.23 -12.75 3.43
C GLY A 218 -4.82 -13.23 3.81
N SER A 219 -3.95 -13.44 2.83
CA SER A 219 -2.53 -13.74 3.08
C SER A 219 -1.82 -12.56 3.75
N ALA A 220 -2.13 -11.33 3.31
CA ALA A 220 -1.66 -10.10 3.93
C ALA A 220 -2.09 -9.96 5.39
N VAL A 221 -3.35 -10.29 5.73
CA VAL A 221 -3.82 -10.31 7.13
C VAL A 221 -2.99 -11.28 7.98
N GLY A 222 -2.65 -12.46 7.42
CA GLY A 222 -1.73 -13.40 8.07
C GLY A 222 -0.35 -12.79 8.34
N TYR A 223 0.21 -12.07 7.37
CA TYR A 223 1.47 -11.34 7.56
C TYR A 223 1.38 -10.25 8.61
N MET A 224 0.26 -9.50 8.67
CA MET A 224 0.03 -8.50 9.72
C MET A 224 0.03 -9.15 11.11
N SER A 225 -0.54 -10.36 11.25
CA SER A 225 -0.42 -11.08 12.53
C SER A 225 1.01 -11.47 12.85
N PHE A 226 1.72 -12.08 11.90
CA PHE A 226 3.04 -12.64 12.17
C PHE A 226 4.11 -11.57 12.42
N TYR A 227 4.15 -10.54 11.57
CA TYR A 227 5.25 -9.57 11.54
C TYR A 227 4.97 -8.28 12.33
N VAL A 228 3.70 -7.93 12.54
CA VAL A 228 3.29 -6.65 13.15
C VAL A 228 2.64 -6.86 14.52
N GLU A 229 1.63 -7.72 14.62
CA GLU A 229 0.88 -7.96 15.86
C GLU A 229 1.67 -8.73 16.91
N LYS A 230 2.23 -9.90 16.57
CA LYS A 230 3.06 -10.69 17.50
C LYS A 230 4.29 -9.96 18.02
N ARG A 231 4.66 -8.85 17.38
CA ARG A 231 5.74 -7.95 17.78
C ARG A 231 5.28 -6.68 18.52
N GLY A 232 3.99 -6.60 18.88
CA GLY A 232 3.41 -5.50 19.66
C GLY A 232 3.24 -4.19 18.88
N LYS A 233 3.28 -4.23 17.54
CA LYS A 233 3.13 -3.03 16.68
C LYS A 233 1.70 -2.82 16.16
N LEU A 234 0.87 -3.87 16.20
CA LEU A 234 -0.58 -3.76 15.99
C LEU A 234 -1.30 -3.86 17.34
N ASN A 235 -1.99 -2.79 17.75
CA ASN A 235 -2.96 -2.87 18.82
C ASN A 235 -4.33 -3.27 18.24
N ILE A 236 -4.72 -4.53 18.44
CA ILE A 236 -5.98 -5.10 17.95
C ILE A 236 -7.20 -4.36 18.53
N ASP A 237 -7.10 -3.79 19.73
CA ASP A 237 -8.24 -3.13 20.38
C ASP A 237 -8.57 -1.77 19.73
N LEU A 238 -7.74 -1.31 18.80
CA LEU A 238 -8.03 -0.16 17.93
C LEU A 238 -8.82 -0.55 16.67
N LEU A 239 -8.96 -1.83 16.37
CA LEU A 239 -9.84 -2.29 15.29
C LEU A 239 -11.30 -2.12 15.72
N PRO A 240 -12.17 -1.56 14.88
CA PRO A 240 -13.59 -1.49 15.19
C PRO A 240 -14.21 -2.88 15.28
N GLU A 241 -15.27 -3.03 16.07
CA GLU A 241 -16.04 -4.27 16.07
C GLU A 241 -16.77 -4.44 14.71
N PRO A 242 -16.85 -5.67 14.16
CA PRO A 242 -16.36 -6.94 14.72
C PRO A 242 -14.91 -7.31 14.34
N PHE A 243 -14.18 -6.43 13.64
CA PHE A 243 -12.88 -6.73 13.04
C PHE A 243 -11.84 -7.21 14.05
N GLY A 244 -11.77 -6.63 15.26
CA GLY A 244 -10.84 -7.09 16.29
C GLY A 244 -11.04 -8.56 16.68
N LYS A 245 -12.30 -8.99 16.87
CA LYS A 245 -12.63 -10.39 17.18
C LYS A 245 -12.36 -11.31 15.99
N LEU A 246 -12.74 -10.88 14.79
CA LEU A 246 -12.56 -11.67 13.57
C LEU A 246 -11.08 -11.83 13.22
N PHE A 247 -10.25 -10.80 13.47
CA PHE A 247 -8.81 -10.88 13.31
C PHE A 247 -8.21 -11.95 14.23
N ARG A 248 -8.54 -11.92 15.53
CA ARG A 248 -8.05 -12.92 16.50
C ARG A 248 -8.46 -14.33 16.10
N ALA A 249 -9.71 -14.52 15.66
CA ALA A 249 -10.18 -15.83 15.21
C ALA A 249 -9.48 -16.29 13.92
N TYR A 250 -9.27 -15.37 12.96
CA TYR A 250 -8.60 -15.65 11.69
C TYR A 250 -7.13 -16.09 11.88
N THR A 251 -6.45 -15.52 12.87
CA THR A 251 -5.01 -15.71 13.09
C THR A 251 -4.71 -16.71 14.20
N SER A 252 -5.76 -17.33 14.77
CA SER A 252 -5.65 -18.28 15.85
C SER A 252 -4.95 -19.56 15.41
N ASN A 253 -4.09 -20.07 16.30
CA ASN A 253 -3.52 -21.40 16.17
C ASN A 253 -4.47 -22.51 16.67
N ASP A 254 -5.60 -22.15 17.30
CA ASP A 254 -6.61 -23.12 17.75
C ASP A 254 -7.26 -23.79 16.53
N GLU A 255 -7.15 -25.12 16.47
CA GLU A 255 -7.73 -25.93 15.40
C GLU A 255 -9.25 -25.82 15.36
N LYS A 256 -9.92 -25.66 16.51
CA LYS A 256 -11.37 -25.44 16.54
C LYS A 256 -11.76 -24.11 15.94
N GLU A 257 -11.00 -23.04 16.18
CA GLU A 257 -11.27 -21.74 15.56
C GLU A 257 -10.96 -21.76 14.05
N ARG A 258 -9.91 -22.48 13.64
CA ARG A 258 -9.59 -22.71 12.22
C ARG A 258 -10.64 -23.54 11.48
N MET A 259 -11.29 -24.49 12.15
CA MET A 259 -12.42 -25.23 11.55
C MET A 259 -13.65 -24.33 11.28
N HIS A 260 -13.69 -23.12 11.85
CA HIS A 260 -14.73 -22.12 11.63
C HIS A 260 -14.26 -20.93 10.78
N MET A 261 -13.13 -21.02 10.06
CA MET A 261 -12.65 -19.93 9.20
C MET A 261 -13.70 -19.44 8.19
N LYS A 262 -14.50 -20.37 7.65
CA LYS A 262 -15.61 -20.06 6.74
C LYS A 262 -16.66 -19.16 7.42
N GLU A 263 -17.00 -19.45 8.68
CA GLU A 263 -17.92 -18.65 9.48
C GLU A 263 -17.32 -17.27 9.86
N VAL A 264 -16.03 -17.22 10.19
CA VAL A 264 -15.31 -15.94 10.44
C VAL A 264 -15.38 -15.05 9.19
N LEU A 265 -15.16 -15.63 8.02
CA LEU A 265 -15.19 -14.92 6.74
C LEU A 265 -16.61 -14.47 6.38
N PHE A 266 -17.64 -15.29 6.58
CA PHE A 266 -19.02 -14.88 6.37
C PHE A 266 -19.46 -13.76 7.31
N ARG A 267 -19.04 -13.80 8.58
CA ARG A 267 -19.28 -12.68 9.50
C ARG A 267 -18.60 -11.40 9.03
N LEU A 268 -17.40 -11.51 8.47
CA LEU A 268 -16.69 -10.38 7.90
C LEU A 268 -17.40 -9.83 6.66
N MET A 269 -17.82 -10.69 5.73
CA MET A 269 -18.61 -10.33 4.55
C MET A 269 -19.89 -9.59 4.94
N ARG A 270 -20.66 -10.11 5.89
CA ARG A 270 -21.84 -9.42 6.43
C ARG A 270 -21.48 -8.07 7.06
N ALA A 271 -20.36 -7.97 7.79
CA ALA A 271 -19.92 -6.73 8.42
C ALA A 271 -19.53 -5.65 7.41
N VAL A 272 -19.11 -6.03 6.20
CA VAL A 272 -18.81 -5.09 5.10
C VAL A 272 -19.96 -4.93 4.10
N GLY A 273 -21.12 -5.53 4.37
CA GLY A 273 -22.31 -5.42 3.53
C GLY A 273 -22.27 -6.26 2.25
N VAL A 274 -21.37 -7.24 2.17
CA VAL A 274 -21.33 -8.21 1.05
C VAL A 274 -22.45 -9.24 1.27
N PRO A 275 -23.36 -9.44 0.31
CA PRO A 275 -24.39 -10.48 0.39
C PRO A 275 -23.76 -11.85 0.57
N VAL A 276 -24.32 -12.67 1.46
CA VAL A 276 -23.90 -14.07 1.67
C VAL A 276 -25.12 -14.95 1.49
N GLU A 277 -25.16 -15.73 0.42
CA GLU A 277 -26.31 -16.57 0.09
C GLU A 277 -26.45 -17.75 1.08
N PRO A 278 -27.68 -18.12 1.51
CA PRO A 278 -27.91 -19.17 2.51
C PRO A 278 -27.42 -20.58 2.14
N GLU A 279 -27.16 -20.84 0.87
CA GLU A 279 -26.77 -22.16 0.36
C GLU A 279 -25.28 -22.45 0.53
N GLU A 280 -24.45 -21.41 0.71
CA GLU A 280 -23.02 -21.57 1.01
C GLU A 280 -22.76 -21.99 2.47
N TYR A 281 -23.82 -22.18 3.28
CA TYR A 281 -23.76 -22.58 4.69
C TYR A 281 -23.79 -24.11 4.93
N LEU A 282 -23.91 -24.92 3.86
CA LEU A 282 -23.89 -26.39 3.93
C LEU A 282 -22.57 -27.00 3.47
#